data_AF-A0A1B1PWA9-F1
#
_entry.id   AF-A0A1B1PWA9-F1
#
_cell.length_a   1.000
_cell.length_b   1.000
_cell.length_c   1.000
_cell.angle_alpha   90.00
_cell.angle_beta   90.00
_cell.angle_gamma   90.00
#
_symmetry.space_group_name_H-M   'P 1'
#
loop_
_entity.id
_entity.type
_entity.pdbx_description
1 polymer ?
#
loop_
_entity_poly.entity_id
_entity_poly.type
_entity_poly.pdbx_seq_one_letter_code
_entity_poly.pdbx_strand_id
1 'polypeptide(L)'
;MGQFEGNYSTSDESYGLFYGCTGMSSRLTFSAKGAHIAAGLSSITVDGKEVATGDTTYSSRQDRTIFSSDVQRDWGQLRKDEHNAIITALATGSEAIWTTPSGDRFTFDLTGSSGIKKCEMS
;
A
#
# COMPACT_ATOMS: atom_id res chain seq x y z
N MET A 1 -8.93 -2.22 22.19
CA MET A 1 -8.93 -1.73 20.79
C MET A 1 -7.66 -2.24 20.15
N GLY A 2 -7.75 -3.19 19.22
CA GLY A 2 -6.57 -3.81 18.59
C GLY A 2 -5.93 -2.89 17.56
N GLN A 3 -4.59 -2.95 17.49
CA GLN A 3 -3.78 -2.42 16.41
C GLN A 3 -3.10 -3.63 15.75
N PHE A 4 -3.15 -3.69 14.42
CA PHE A 4 -2.46 -4.69 13.64
C PHE A 4 -1.49 -3.99 12.69
N GLU A 5 -0.27 -4.51 12.57
CA GLU A 5 0.75 -4.01 11.66
C GLU A 5 1.47 -5.18 11.00
N GLY A 6 1.91 -4.99 9.77
CA GLY A 6 2.71 -5.97 9.05
C GLY A 6 3.51 -5.33 7.92
N ASN A 7 4.47 -6.10 7.43
CA ASN A 7 5.30 -5.70 6.30
C ASN A 7 5.55 -6.89 5.37
N TYR A 8 5.81 -6.55 4.11
CA TYR A 8 6.26 -7.47 3.08
C TYR A 8 7.38 -6.78 2.29
N SER A 9 8.40 -7.53 1.91
CA SER A 9 9.44 -7.08 1.00
C SER A 9 9.92 -8.25 0.16
N THR A 10 10.33 -7.98 -1.07
CA THR A 10 11.00 -8.99 -1.89
C THR A 10 12.37 -9.34 -1.32
N SER A 11 12.87 -10.52 -1.68
CA SER A 11 14.19 -10.98 -1.27
C SER A 11 15.34 -10.10 -1.77
N ASP A 12 15.14 -9.40 -2.88
CA ASP A 12 16.09 -8.45 -3.46
C ASP A 12 15.88 -7.00 -2.99
N GLU A 13 14.90 -6.78 -2.11
CA GLU A 13 14.48 -5.48 -1.59
C GLU A 13 14.21 -4.44 -2.69
N SER A 14 13.81 -4.88 -3.89
CA SER A 14 13.43 -3.99 -4.99
C SER A 14 12.15 -3.22 -4.67
N TYR A 15 11.20 -3.85 -3.98
CA TYR A 15 9.99 -3.21 -3.49
C TYR A 15 9.57 -3.73 -2.12
N GLY A 16 8.70 -2.96 -1.44
CA GLY A 16 8.17 -3.33 -0.14
C GLY A 16 6.84 -2.64 0.18
N LEU A 17 6.07 -3.29 1.02
CA LEU A 17 4.78 -2.86 1.53
C LEU A 17 4.84 -2.84 3.06
N PHE A 18 4.36 -1.76 3.66
CA PHE A 18 4.04 -1.70 5.08
C PHE A 18 2.57 -1.35 5.22
N TYR A 19 1.88 -2.00 6.15
CA TYR A 19 0.47 -1.75 6.39
C TYR A 19 0.15 -1.82 7.87
N GLY A 20 -0.88 -1.09 8.27
CA GLY A 20 -1.37 -1.12 9.63
C GLY A 20 -2.82 -0.67 9.71
N CYS A 21 -3.55 -1.17 10.70
CA CYS A 21 -4.94 -0.82 10.90
C CYS A 21 -5.33 -0.86 12.37
N THR A 22 -6.25 0.04 12.71
CA THR A 22 -6.84 0.20 14.04
C THR A 22 -8.33 0.47 13.92
N GLY A 23 -9.01 0.50 15.08
CA GLY A 23 -10.43 0.87 15.23
C GLY A 23 -10.81 2.09 14.40
N MET A 24 -9.87 3.03 14.32
CA MET A 24 -10.08 4.39 13.85
C MET A 24 -9.27 4.74 12.62
N SER A 25 -8.29 3.93 12.20
CA SER A 25 -7.42 4.28 11.07
C SER A 25 -6.96 3.05 10.28
N SER A 26 -6.51 3.28 9.06
CA SER A 26 -5.77 2.30 8.28
C SER A 26 -4.68 3.01 7.48
N ARG A 27 -3.51 2.40 7.37
CA ARG A 27 -2.34 2.93 6.68
C ARG A 27 -1.76 1.90 5.74
N LEU A 28 -1.36 2.36 4.57
CA LEU A 28 -0.67 1.59 3.54
C LEU A 28 0.52 2.41 3.04
N THR A 29 1.68 1.77 2.96
CA THR A 29 2.91 2.37 2.46
C THR A 29 3.54 1.43 1.44
N PHE A 30 3.50 1.79 0.16
CA PHE A 30 4.21 1.11 -0.90
C PHE A 30 5.55 1.80 -1.13
N SER A 31 6.58 1.03 -1.45
CA SER A 31 7.92 1.55 -1.66
C SER A 31 8.67 0.76 -2.72
N ALA A 32 9.44 1.47 -3.55
CA ALA A 32 10.27 0.90 -4.60
C ALA A 32 11.68 1.53 -4.54
N LYS A 33 12.71 0.73 -4.78
CA LYS A 33 14.11 1.16 -4.77
C LYS A 33 14.42 2.08 -5.94
N GLY A 34 15.13 3.17 -5.69
CA GLY A 34 15.51 4.19 -6.66
C GLY A 34 14.59 5.41 -6.66
N ALA A 35 14.96 6.41 -7.45
CA ALA A 35 14.25 7.68 -7.57
C ALA A 35 13.27 7.65 -8.77
N HIS A 36 12.05 7.19 -8.52
CA HIS A 36 10.94 7.09 -9.47
C HIS A 36 9.93 8.24 -9.33
N ILE A 37 10.37 9.42 -8.90
CA ILE A 37 9.46 10.55 -8.68
C ILE A 37 9.17 11.25 -10.00
N ALA A 38 7.90 11.30 -10.34
CA ALA A 38 7.32 12.45 -11.01
C ALA A 38 6.47 13.22 -9.99
N ALA A 39 6.44 14.55 -10.07
CA ALA A 39 5.54 15.35 -9.24
C ALA A 39 4.09 15.02 -9.65
N GLY A 40 3.26 14.61 -8.70
CA GLY A 40 1.84 14.39 -8.93
C GLY A 40 1.23 13.23 -8.14
N LEU A 41 -0.02 12.93 -8.48
CA LEU A 41 -0.81 11.88 -7.87
C LEU A 41 -0.49 10.52 -8.51
N SER A 42 -0.19 9.56 -7.66
CA SER A 42 -0.14 8.14 -8.00
C SER A 42 -1.46 7.46 -7.71
N SER A 43 -1.66 6.28 -8.29
CA SER A 43 -2.77 5.40 -7.95
C SER A 43 -2.32 3.97 -7.67
N ILE A 44 -3.09 3.29 -6.83
CA ILE A 44 -2.99 1.85 -6.60
C ILE A 44 -4.22 1.18 -7.20
N THR A 45 -3.98 0.18 -8.05
CA THR A 45 -5.01 -0.72 -8.53
C THR A 45 -4.79 -2.12 -7.96
N VAL A 46 -5.86 -2.78 -7.54
CA VAL A 46 -5.85 -4.19 -7.14
C VAL A 46 -6.84 -4.94 -8.02
N ASP A 47 -6.38 -6.02 -8.66
CA ASP A 47 -7.17 -6.78 -9.64
C ASP A 47 -7.85 -5.88 -10.70
N GLY A 48 -7.14 -4.82 -11.13
CA GLY A 48 -7.61 -3.87 -12.13
C GLY A 48 -8.57 -2.78 -11.64
N LYS A 49 -8.93 -2.76 -10.35
CA LYS A 49 -9.77 -1.69 -9.76
C LYS A 49 -8.90 -0.69 -8.99
N GLU A 50 -9.05 0.60 -9.28
CA GLU A 50 -8.43 1.65 -8.47
C GLU A 50 -9.03 1.69 -7.06
N VAL A 51 -8.15 1.70 -6.06
CA VAL A 51 -8.51 1.55 -4.64
C VAL A 51 -7.81 2.58 -3.75
N ALA A 52 -6.80 3.30 -4.26
CA ALA A 52 -6.24 4.45 -3.58
C ALA A 52 -5.57 5.40 -4.58
N THR A 53 -5.56 6.69 -4.24
CA THR A 53 -4.83 7.75 -4.95
C THR A 53 -4.16 8.66 -3.94
N GLY A 54 -2.98 9.19 -4.25
CA GLY A 54 -2.24 10.02 -3.30
C GLY A 54 -0.86 10.42 -3.80
N ASP A 55 -0.21 11.28 -3.04
CA ASP A 55 1.09 11.83 -3.41
C ASP A 55 2.21 10.80 -3.29
N THR A 56 3.16 10.90 -4.21
CA THR A 56 4.40 10.13 -4.19
C THR A 56 5.55 10.97 -3.70
N THR A 57 6.37 10.37 -2.86
CA THR A 57 7.54 11.02 -2.25
C THR A 57 8.79 10.18 -2.50
N TYR A 58 9.96 10.78 -2.32
CA TYR A 58 11.24 10.06 -2.34
C TYR A 58 12.05 10.38 -1.11
N SER A 59 12.61 9.32 -0.57
CA SER A 59 13.54 9.35 0.53
C SER A 59 14.94 9.09 -0.01
N SER A 60 15.73 10.14 -0.17
CA SER A 60 17.15 10.03 -0.57
C SER A 60 17.98 9.26 0.46
N ARG A 61 17.57 9.29 1.74
CA ARG A 61 18.22 8.56 2.82
C ARG A 61 18.06 7.03 2.69
N GLN A 62 16.95 6.59 2.10
CA GLN A 62 16.65 5.17 1.90
C GLN A 62 16.80 4.72 0.45
N ASP A 63 17.16 5.65 -0.45
CA ASP A 63 17.17 5.47 -1.91
C ASP A 63 15.86 4.82 -2.39
N ARG A 64 14.73 5.38 -1.98
CA ARG A 64 13.40 4.79 -2.21
C ARG A 64 12.34 5.82 -2.54
N THR A 65 11.54 5.52 -3.56
CA THR A 65 10.28 6.19 -3.83
C THR A 65 9.17 5.51 -3.04
N ILE A 66 8.33 6.32 -2.40
CA ILE A 66 7.34 5.89 -1.41
C ILE A 66 5.99 6.52 -1.76
N PHE A 67 4.98 5.68 -1.81
CA PHE A 67 3.58 6.09 -1.76
C PHE A 67 3.02 5.72 -0.39
N SER A 68 2.52 6.70 0.36
CA SER A 68 1.85 6.46 1.64
C SER A 68 0.43 6.97 1.55
N SER A 69 -0.52 6.13 1.95
CA SER A 69 -1.89 6.52 2.19
C SER A 69 -2.23 6.22 3.65
N ASP A 70 -2.81 7.20 4.34
CA ASP A 70 -3.33 7.07 5.69
C ASP A 70 -4.77 7.56 5.67
N VAL A 71 -5.69 6.75 6.19
CA VAL A 71 -7.10 7.09 6.26
C VAL A 71 -7.57 6.95 7.69
N GLN A 72 -8.16 8.02 8.19
CA GLN A 72 -8.89 8.01 9.46
C GLN A 72 -10.36 7.72 9.18
N ARG A 73 -11.02 7.04 10.11
CA ARG A 73 -12.46 6.75 10.06
C ARG A 73 -13.27 8.04 9.87
N ASP A 74 -12.82 9.13 10.50
CA ASP A 74 -13.47 10.44 10.45
C ASP A 74 -13.29 11.14 9.09
N TRP A 75 -12.38 10.65 8.22
CA TRP A 75 -12.20 11.10 6.84
C TRP A 75 -13.11 10.34 5.85
N GLY A 76 -13.85 9.34 6.33
CA GLY A 76 -14.87 8.60 5.59
C GLY A 76 -14.70 7.09 5.72
N GLN A 77 -15.76 6.39 6.18
CA GLN A 77 -15.79 4.92 6.28
C GLN A 77 -15.46 4.24 4.94
N LEU A 78 -15.90 4.80 3.81
CA LEU A 78 -15.63 4.29 2.47
C LEU A 78 -14.12 4.16 2.17
N ARG A 79 -13.32 5.18 2.52
CA ARG A 79 -11.86 5.17 2.29
C ARG A 79 -11.14 4.17 3.17
N LYS A 80 -11.64 3.96 4.39
CA LYS A 80 -11.14 2.90 5.27
C LYS A 80 -11.45 1.51 4.71
N ASP A 81 -12.65 1.32 4.16
CA ASP A 81 -13.04 0.06 3.54
C ASP A 81 -12.21 -0.22 2.28
N GLU A 82 -11.86 0.80 1.49
CA GLU A 82 -10.93 0.71 0.36
C GLU A 82 -9.52 0.28 0.80
N HIS A 83 -8.98 0.87 1.86
CA HIS A 83 -7.72 0.44 2.47
C HIS A 83 -7.76 -1.00 2.98
N ASN A 84 -8.83 -1.36 3.69
CA ASN A 84 -9.01 -2.71 4.19
C ASN A 84 -9.16 -3.71 3.05
N ALA A 85 -9.80 -3.33 1.95
CA ALA A 85 -9.91 -4.14 0.75
C ALA A 85 -8.54 -4.37 0.10
N ILE A 86 -7.67 -3.35 0.04
CA ILE A 86 -6.28 -3.51 -0.39
C ILE A 86 -5.58 -4.54 0.51
N ILE A 87 -5.58 -4.33 1.84
CA ILE A 87 -4.91 -5.24 2.79
C ILE A 87 -5.47 -6.67 2.67
N THR A 88 -6.79 -6.80 2.51
CA THR A 88 -7.48 -8.09 2.38
C THR A 88 -7.14 -8.80 1.08
N ALA A 89 -7.20 -8.10 -0.05
CA ALA A 89 -6.88 -8.66 -1.36
C ALA A 89 -5.41 -9.08 -1.42
N LEU A 90 -4.53 -8.26 -0.86
CA LEU A 90 -3.11 -8.58 -0.71
C LEU A 90 -2.86 -9.80 0.19
N ALA A 91 -3.62 -9.96 1.28
CA ALA A 91 -3.59 -11.16 2.13
C ALA A 91 -4.08 -12.43 1.42
N THR A 92 -4.93 -12.29 0.39
CA THR A 92 -5.48 -13.42 -0.38
C THR A 92 -4.69 -13.74 -1.64
N GLY A 93 -3.58 -13.02 -1.90
CA GLY A 93 -2.70 -13.24 -3.05
C GLY A 93 -3.09 -12.48 -4.32
N SER A 94 -3.95 -11.46 -4.23
CA SER A 94 -4.20 -10.55 -5.36
C SER A 94 -2.96 -9.73 -5.71
N GLU A 95 -2.86 -9.36 -6.98
CA GLU A 95 -1.82 -8.47 -7.48
C GLU A 95 -2.19 -7.01 -7.19
N ALA A 96 -1.25 -6.25 -6.62
CA ALA A 96 -1.35 -4.80 -6.58
C ALA A 96 -0.40 -4.17 -7.59
N ILE A 97 -0.88 -3.16 -8.30
CA ILE A 97 -0.06 -2.35 -9.19
C ILE A 97 -0.10 -0.91 -8.69
N TRP A 98 1.08 -0.39 -8.38
CA TRP A 98 1.28 1.04 -8.17
C TRP A 98 1.67 1.71 -9.47
N THR A 99 0.90 2.71 -9.89
CA THR A 99 1.22 3.55 -11.05
C THR A 99 1.67 4.93 -10.57
N THR A 100 2.88 5.34 -10.93
CA THR A 100 3.44 6.66 -10.60
C THR A 100 2.82 7.76 -11.46
N PRO A 101 3.05 9.05 -11.14
CA PRO A 101 2.54 10.14 -11.97
C PRO A 101 3.19 10.18 -13.36
N SER A 102 4.39 9.60 -13.52
CA SER A 102 5.07 9.41 -14.82
C SER A 102 4.50 8.25 -15.63
N GLY A 103 3.65 7.41 -15.03
CA GLY A 103 3.11 6.20 -15.64
C GLY A 103 3.99 4.96 -15.45
N ASP A 104 5.06 5.04 -14.66
CA ASP A 104 5.84 3.86 -14.26
C ASP A 104 4.97 2.94 -13.41
N ARG A 105 5.13 1.63 -13.59
CA ARG A 105 4.30 0.62 -12.93
C ARG A 105 5.16 -0.31 -12.09
N PHE A 106 4.80 -0.42 -10.82
CA PHE A 106 5.40 -1.36 -9.88
C PHE A 106 4.36 -2.41 -9.51
N THR A 107 4.65 -3.65 -9.88
CA THR A 107 3.80 -4.79 -9.57
C THR A 107 4.26 -5.42 -8.27
N PHE A 108 3.31 -5.62 -7.36
CA PHE A 108 3.49 -6.31 -6.10
C PHE A 108 2.74 -7.64 -6.20
N ASP A 109 3.46 -8.70 -6.58
CA ASP A 109 2.94 -10.07 -6.50
C ASP A 109 3.09 -10.58 -5.07
N LEU A 110 1.95 -10.76 -4.39
CA LEU A 110 1.86 -11.20 -3.00
C LEU A 110 1.24 -12.59 -2.90
N THR A 111 1.20 -13.34 -4.00
CA THR A 111 0.71 -14.73 -4.04
C THR A 111 1.45 -15.58 -3.01
N GLY A 112 0.71 -16.19 -2.08
CA GLY A 112 1.29 -17.03 -1.03
C GLY A 112 1.95 -16.27 0.14
N SER A 113 1.80 -14.95 0.20
CA SER A 113 2.32 -14.14 1.32
C SER A 113 1.53 -14.41 2.60
N SER A 114 2.00 -15.38 3.40
CA SER A 114 1.47 -15.65 4.74
C SER A 114 1.77 -14.53 5.76
N GLY A 115 2.61 -13.56 5.37
CA GLY A 115 2.97 -12.39 6.16
C GLY A 115 1.92 -11.28 6.14
N ILE A 116 0.96 -11.32 5.20
CA ILE A 116 -0.14 -10.36 5.15
C ILE A 116 -1.37 -10.96 5.80
N LYS A 117 -1.74 -10.46 6.98
CA LYS A 117 -2.99 -10.85 7.64
C LYS A 117 -4.04 -9.78 7.38
N LYS A 118 -5.29 -10.22 7.24
CA LYS A 118 -6.43 -9.31 7.13
C LYS A 118 -6.51 -8.42 8.37
N CYS A 119 -6.94 -7.19 8.15
CA CYS A 119 -7.34 -6.27 9.21
C CYS A 119 -8.66 -6.71 9.85
N GLU A 120 -8.64 -7.83 10.58
CA GLU A 120 -9.77 -8.31 11.36
C GLU A 120 -9.73 -7.63 12.73
N MET A 121 -10.56 -6.62 12.90
CA MET A 121 -10.84 -6.09 14.23
C MET A 121 -12.19 -6.60 14.65
N SER A 122 -12.16 -7.54 15.59
CA SER A 122 -13.32 -8.00 16.33
C SER A 122 -13.96 -6.90 17.16
#